data_AF-A0A661ZXN1-F1
#
_entry.id   AF-A0A661ZXN1-F1
#
_cell.length_a   1.000
_cell.length_b   1.000
_cell.length_c   1.000
_cell.angle_alpha   90.00
_cell.angle_beta   90.00
_cell.angle_gamma   90.00
#
_symmetry.space_group_name_H-M   'P 1'
#
loop_
_entity.id
_entity.type
_entity.pdbx_description
1 polymer ?
#
loop_
_entity_poly.entity_id
_entity_poly.type
_entity_poly.pdbx_seq_one_letter_code
_entity_poly.pdbx_strand_id
1 'polypeptide(L)'
;DVSLSFKPGHLLVPQALTVEPHSNYLIVTNKEAIYENYPNVGPVRPSFQHLIDISSDKMVDLYTMSLPQANIYGSVAVLRTVIKPIIRYETGTNTRTGEISRYKTVAGQEKIEREGNRVHIFGTMIRSHIVPEIVEVNEGDVVTFHLTNLERAEDETHGFTVNTYGIHGSFEPGKTASLTFTADRSGVFPYYCTEFCSALHLEMEGILLVKPKNYKGPGVGKEVALTKEELAGYKKNYEDKVAVIAATQDIINGVVQWLKDNNYQDYPYVAALVEDAFDQLGQAASSKEKHEMYAAEGKWRDAFLWAEQYWQYQVKTADVGLRAKELLTIEIENKK
;
A
#
# COMPACT_ATOMS: atom_id res chain seq x y z
N ASP A 1 36.05 -5.77 -33.20
CA ASP A 1 34.86 -6.59 -33.46
C ASP A 1 34.40 -7.31 -32.21
N VAL A 2 33.11 -7.25 -31.89
CA VAL A 2 32.46 -8.11 -30.87
C VAL A 2 31.76 -9.25 -31.61
N SER A 3 32.04 -10.48 -31.21
CA SER A 3 31.33 -11.66 -31.71
C SER A 3 30.30 -12.07 -30.66
N LEU A 4 29.03 -12.02 -31.01
CA LEU A 4 27.96 -12.52 -30.14
C LEU A 4 27.85 -14.04 -30.31
N SER A 5 27.73 -14.77 -29.21
CA SER A 5 27.57 -16.24 -29.22
C SER A 5 26.14 -16.69 -29.58
N PHE A 6 25.30 -15.77 -30.03
CA PHE A 6 23.87 -15.96 -30.24
C PHE A 6 23.35 -15.11 -31.40
N LYS A 7 22.10 -15.34 -31.81
CA LYS A 7 21.43 -14.56 -32.86
C LYS A 7 20.83 -13.28 -32.26
N PRO A 8 21.36 -12.09 -32.56
CA PRO A 8 20.79 -10.85 -32.05
C PRO A 8 19.41 -10.59 -32.67
N GLY A 9 18.47 -10.16 -31.83
CA GLY A 9 17.16 -9.63 -32.21
C GLY A 9 17.22 -8.10 -32.35
N HIS A 10 16.41 -7.38 -31.57
CA HIS A 10 16.49 -5.92 -31.55
C HIS A 10 17.71 -5.40 -30.79
N LEU A 11 18.19 -4.27 -31.29
CA LEU A 11 19.26 -3.45 -30.74
C LEU A 11 18.63 -2.17 -30.18
N LEU A 12 19.07 -1.75 -29.00
CA LEU A 12 18.64 -0.50 -28.38
C LEU A 12 19.86 0.26 -27.87
N VAL A 13 20.04 1.48 -28.35
CA VAL A 13 20.80 2.51 -27.61
C VAL A 13 19.79 3.38 -26.87
N PRO A 14 19.99 3.72 -25.58
CA PRO A 14 19.14 4.68 -24.88
C PRO A 14 18.93 5.97 -25.69
N GLN A 15 17.67 6.40 -25.76
CA GLN A 15 17.19 7.51 -26.58
C GLN A 15 17.42 7.38 -28.10
N ALA A 16 17.70 6.18 -28.64
CA ALA A 16 17.90 5.97 -30.09
C ALA A 16 16.74 6.40 -31.00
N LEU A 17 15.53 6.48 -30.45
CA LEU A 17 14.32 6.92 -31.17
C LEU A 17 14.00 8.41 -30.98
N THR A 18 14.97 9.20 -30.51
CA THR A 18 14.87 10.65 -30.37
C THR A 18 15.89 11.34 -31.29
N VAL A 19 15.87 12.68 -31.31
CA VAL A 19 16.89 13.48 -32.01
C VAL A 19 18.23 13.55 -31.25
N GLU A 20 18.28 13.01 -30.03
CA GLU A 20 19.43 13.03 -29.12
C GLU A 20 19.70 11.61 -28.59
N PRO A 21 20.16 10.67 -29.44
CA PRO A 21 20.61 9.37 -28.95
C PRO A 21 21.78 9.57 -27.98
N HIS A 22 21.71 8.94 -26.81
CA HIS A 22 22.69 9.17 -25.76
C HIS A 22 22.93 7.90 -24.94
N SER A 23 24.04 7.22 -25.21
CA SER A 23 24.57 6.24 -24.28
C SER A 23 25.96 5.76 -24.66
N ASN A 24 26.69 5.32 -23.64
CA ASN A 24 27.87 4.47 -23.78
C ASN A 24 27.49 2.98 -23.85
N TYR A 25 26.20 2.66 -23.91
CA TYR A 25 25.72 1.28 -23.86
C TYR A 25 24.76 0.95 -24.99
N LEU A 26 24.86 -0.28 -25.46
CA LEU A 26 23.97 -0.94 -26.42
C LEU A 26 23.33 -2.14 -25.74
N ILE A 27 22.01 -2.22 -25.78
CA ILE A 27 21.26 -3.39 -25.31
C ILE A 27 20.93 -4.27 -26.53
N VAL A 28 21.25 -5.56 -26.44
CA VAL A 28 20.98 -6.54 -27.49
C VAL A 28 20.06 -7.62 -26.96
N THR A 29 18.91 -7.76 -27.61
CA THR A 29 17.93 -8.79 -27.26
C THR A 29 18.32 -10.12 -27.87
N ASN A 30 18.19 -11.18 -27.09
CA ASN A 30 18.62 -12.52 -27.42
C ASN A 30 17.51 -13.52 -27.12
N LYS A 31 17.02 -14.17 -28.18
CA LYS A 31 15.83 -15.03 -28.12
C LYS A 31 16.15 -16.50 -27.82
N GLU A 32 17.30 -16.99 -28.25
CA GLU A 32 17.54 -18.44 -28.38
C GLU A 32 18.79 -18.94 -27.64
N ALA A 33 19.52 -18.07 -26.93
CA ALA A 33 20.81 -18.49 -26.43
C ALA A 33 20.75 -19.60 -25.38
N ILE A 34 21.78 -20.44 -25.50
CA ILE A 34 22.08 -21.53 -24.61
C ILE A 34 23.41 -21.18 -23.99
N TYR A 35 23.42 -21.01 -22.68
CA TYR A 35 24.60 -20.63 -21.93
C TYR A 35 24.95 -21.72 -20.93
N GLU A 36 26.22 -22.12 -20.88
CA GLU A 36 26.70 -23.16 -19.96
C GLU A 36 26.57 -22.73 -18.49
N ASN A 37 26.65 -21.43 -18.21
CA ASN A 37 26.53 -20.85 -16.87
C ASN A 37 25.09 -20.57 -16.43
N TYR A 38 24.07 -20.99 -17.19
CA TYR A 38 22.67 -20.89 -16.79
C TYR A 38 22.08 -22.27 -16.50
N PRO A 39 21.28 -22.41 -15.42
CA PRO A 39 20.65 -23.69 -15.10
C PRO A 39 19.68 -24.10 -16.20
N ASN A 40 19.66 -25.40 -16.50
CA ASN A 40 18.67 -25.96 -17.41
C ASN A 40 17.29 -25.98 -16.73
N VAL A 41 16.38 -25.12 -17.20
CA VAL A 41 15.01 -24.95 -16.68
C VAL A 41 13.96 -25.74 -17.49
N GLY A 42 14.39 -26.66 -18.35
CA GLY A 42 13.49 -27.49 -19.15
C GLY A 42 13.12 -26.89 -20.52
N PRO A 43 11.96 -27.25 -21.10
CA PRO A 43 11.64 -26.96 -22.50
C PRO A 43 11.32 -25.49 -22.78
N VAL A 44 10.90 -24.73 -21.77
CA VAL A 44 10.66 -23.28 -21.87
C VAL A 44 11.82 -22.56 -21.17
N ARG A 45 12.53 -21.73 -21.93
CA ARG A 45 13.71 -21.01 -21.45
C ARG A 45 13.43 -19.51 -21.38
N PRO A 46 14.14 -18.77 -20.51
CA PRO A 46 14.06 -17.31 -20.52
C PRO A 46 14.58 -16.73 -21.85
N SER A 47 14.15 -15.51 -22.15
CA SER A 47 14.89 -14.65 -23.09
C SER A 47 16.05 -13.98 -22.37
N PHE A 48 17.00 -13.44 -23.13
CA PHE A 48 18.15 -12.73 -22.57
C PHE A 48 18.28 -11.32 -23.14
N GLN A 49 18.84 -10.41 -22.36
CA GLN A 49 19.29 -9.10 -22.83
C GLN A 49 20.75 -8.90 -22.44
N HIS A 50 21.56 -8.52 -23.43
CA HIS A 50 22.97 -8.22 -23.25
C HIS A 50 23.15 -6.71 -23.13
N LEU A 51 23.97 -6.28 -22.16
CA LEU A 51 24.44 -4.91 -22.04
C LEU A 51 25.87 -4.86 -22.60
N ILE A 52 26.05 -4.18 -23.72
CA ILE A 52 27.32 -4.02 -24.41
C ILE A 52 27.82 -2.59 -24.21
N ASP A 53 29.05 -2.43 -23.72
CA ASP A 53 29.77 -1.16 -23.72
C ASP A 53 30.17 -0.78 -25.14
N ILE A 54 29.79 0.43 -25.56
CA ILE A 54 30.09 1.04 -26.85
C ILE A 54 30.77 2.41 -26.69
N SER A 55 31.35 2.71 -25.51
CA SER A 55 32.04 3.98 -25.21
C SER A 55 33.37 4.16 -25.97
N SER A 56 33.89 3.11 -26.60
CA SER A 56 35.12 3.12 -27.38
C SER A 56 34.97 2.33 -28.68
N ASP A 57 35.97 2.40 -29.56
CA ASP A 57 36.03 1.59 -30.78
C ASP A 57 36.02 0.07 -30.50
N LYS A 58 36.32 -0.34 -29.27
CA LYS A 58 36.25 -1.73 -28.83
C LYS A 58 34.98 -1.96 -28.00
N MET A 59 33.99 -2.58 -28.61
CA MET A 59 32.79 -3.04 -27.91
C MET A 59 33.11 -4.17 -26.90
N VAL A 60 32.44 -4.18 -25.75
CA VAL A 60 32.61 -5.21 -24.70
C VAL A 60 31.24 -5.65 -24.18
N ASP A 61 30.94 -6.95 -24.21
CA ASP A 61 29.74 -7.50 -23.55
C ASP A 61 29.96 -7.53 -22.02
N LEU A 62 29.21 -6.71 -21.30
CA LEU A 62 29.39 -6.50 -19.86
C LEU A 62 28.51 -7.40 -19.01
N TYR A 63 27.28 -7.63 -19.46
CA TYR A 63 26.27 -8.28 -18.62
C TYR A 63 25.20 -8.96 -19.45
N THR A 64 24.82 -10.17 -19.03
CA THR A 64 23.68 -10.91 -19.60
C THR A 64 22.59 -11.01 -18.53
N MET A 65 21.44 -10.39 -18.80
CA MET A 65 20.25 -10.49 -17.96
C MET A 65 19.34 -11.59 -18.49
N SER A 66 18.99 -12.58 -17.65
CA SER A 66 17.89 -13.51 -17.96
C SER A 66 16.55 -12.88 -17.63
N LEU A 67 15.61 -12.92 -18.57
CA LEU A 67 14.26 -12.42 -18.45
C LEU A 67 13.28 -13.60 -18.41
N PRO A 68 12.80 -13.98 -17.21
CA PRO A 68 11.92 -15.13 -17.08
C PRO A 68 10.55 -14.84 -17.74
N GLN A 69 9.97 -15.88 -18.33
CA GLN A 69 8.54 -15.95 -18.64
C GLN A 69 8.00 -14.92 -19.67
N ALA A 70 8.83 -14.42 -20.59
CA ALA A 70 8.38 -13.72 -21.80
C ALA A 70 9.45 -13.75 -22.91
N ASN A 71 9.01 -13.76 -24.17
CA ASN A 71 9.88 -13.38 -25.29
C ASN A 71 9.87 -11.85 -25.42
N ILE A 72 10.97 -11.21 -25.02
CA ILE A 72 11.12 -9.76 -25.23
C ILE A 72 11.51 -9.54 -26.68
N TYR A 73 10.79 -8.65 -27.37
CA TYR A 73 11.13 -8.23 -28.73
C TYR A 73 12.16 -7.10 -28.73
N GLY A 74 12.01 -6.14 -27.82
CA GLY A 74 12.93 -5.04 -27.61
C GLY A 74 12.51 -4.20 -26.40
N SER A 75 13.31 -3.20 -26.07
CA SER A 75 13.06 -2.24 -25.00
C SER A 75 13.23 -0.81 -25.53
N VAL A 76 12.82 0.17 -24.73
CA VAL A 76 13.21 1.59 -24.90
C VAL A 76 13.82 2.07 -23.60
N ALA A 77 14.79 2.98 -23.68
CA ALA A 77 15.40 3.60 -22.51
C ALA A 77 15.49 5.11 -22.72
N VAL A 78 15.25 5.85 -21.65
CA VAL A 78 15.34 7.31 -21.59
C VAL A 78 16.18 7.71 -20.39
N LEU A 79 16.72 8.93 -20.40
CA LEU A 79 17.40 9.47 -19.23
C LEU A 79 16.44 9.55 -18.03
N ARG A 80 16.93 9.19 -16.84
CA ARG A 80 16.15 9.30 -15.59
C ARG A 80 15.56 10.69 -15.37
N THR A 81 16.27 11.74 -15.80
CA THR A 81 15.89 13.15 -15.63
C THR A 81 14.68 13.56 -16.48
N VAL A 82 14.30 12.75 -17.47
CA VAL A 82 13.12 12.98 -18.31
C VAL A 82 11.84 12.49 -17.61
N ILE A 83 11.95 11.48 -16.74
CA ILE A 83 10.79 10.89 -16.05
C ILE A 83 10.55 11.66 -14.75
N LYS A 84 9.34 12.21 -14.60
CA LYS A 84 8.90 12.94 -13.40
C LYS A 84 7.65 12.26 -12.83
N PRO A 85 7.80 11.18 -12.04
CA PRO A 85 6.66 10.48 -11.46
C PRO A 85 5.99 11.35 -10.39
N ILE A 86 4.68 11.17 -10.23
CA ILE A 86 3.97 11.67 -9.05
C ILE A 86 4.23 10.71 -7.88
N ILE A 87 4.29 11.25 -6.66
CA ILE A 87 4.55 10.47 -5.43
C ILE A 87 3.28 9.74 -4.96
N ARG A 88 2.11 10.37 -5.19
CA ARG A 88 0.78 9.82 -4.88
C ARG A 88 -0.29 10.50 -5.72
N TYR A 89 -1.47 9.91 -5.76
CA TYR A 89 -2.64 10.54 -6.34
C TYR A 89 -3.28 11.54 -5.37
N GLU A 90 -4.02 12.50 -5.92
CA GLU A 90 -4.96 13.28 -5.10
C GLU A 90 -6.02 12.34 -4.52
N THR A 91 -6.37 12.50 -3.25
CA THR A 91 -7.32 11.60 -2.57
C THR A 91 -8.68 11.57 -3.29
N GLY A 92 -9.05 10.39 -3.77
CA GLY A 92 -10.26 10.16 -4.55
C GLY A 92 -10.01 9.90 -6.03
N THR A 93 -8.77 9.92 -6.51
CA THR A 93 -8.47 9.85 -7.95
C THR A 93 -8.89 8.50 -8.54
N ASN A 94 -9.63 8.55 -9.66
CA ASN A 94 -9.84 7.41 -10.53
C ASN A 94 -8.67 7.34 -11.54
N THR A 95 -7.78 6.37 -11.37
CA THR A 95 -6.56 6.27 -12.20
C THR A 95 -6.82 5.94 -13.67
N ARG A 96 -8.04 5.52 -14.04
CA ARG A 96 -8.41 5.33 -15.45
C ARG A 96 -8.79 6.62 -16.17
N THR A 97 -9.30 7.62 -15.44
CA THR A 97 -9.73 8.89 -16.03
C THR A 97 -8.84 10.06 -15.65
N GLY A 98 -8.11 9.96 -14.53
CA GLY A 98 -7.34 11.06 -13.95
C GLY A 98 -8.19 12.06 -13.17
N GLU A 99 -9.50 11.83 -13.03
CA GLU A 99 -10.43 12.72 -12.33
C GLU A 99 -10.79 12.17 -10.94
N ILE A 100 -11.35 13.02 -10.08
CA ILE A 100 -11.89 12.58 -8.79
C ILE A 100 -13.11 11.69 -9.02
N SER A 101 -13.06 10.48 -8.45
CA SER A 101 -14.15 9.52 -8.50
C SER A 101 -15.37 10.04 -7.76
N ARG A 102 -16.55 9.89 -8.38
CA ARG A 102 -17.85 10.12 -7.71
C ARG A 102 -18.10 9.20 -6.51
N TYR A 103 -17.33 8.12 -6.39
CA TYR A 103 -17.40 7.16 -5.29
C TYR A 103 -16.32 7.40 -4.22
N LYS A 104 -15.65 8.56 -4.27
CA LYS A 104 -14.70 8.96 -3.22
C LYS A 104 -15.39 8.88 -1.86
N THR A 105 -14.74 8.20 -0.93
CA THR A 105 -15.15 8.09 0.47
C THR A 105 -14.01 8.61 1.34
N VAL A 106 -14.35 9.28 2.43
CA VAL A 106 -13.39 9.74 3.44
C VAL A 106 -13.77 9.18 4.81
N ALA A 107 -12.82 9.19 5.74
CA ALA A 107 -13.02 8.70 7.09
C ALA A 107 -14.27 9.31 7.74
N GLY A 108 -15.15 8.45 8.27
CA GLY A 108 -16.42 8.84 8.89
C GLY A 108 -17.59 9.03 7.92
N GLN A 109 -17.38 8.86 6.61
CA GLN A 109 -18.44 8.87 5.59
C GLN A 109 -18.65 7.50 4.93
N GLU A 110 -18.05 6.44 5.49
CA GLU A 110 -18.28 5.07 5.04
C GLU A 110 -19.74 4.67 5.23
N LYS A 111 -20.28 3.94 4.25
CA LYS A 111 -21.68 3.53 4.26
C LYS A 111 -21.93 2.33 3.38
N ILE A 112 -23.01 1.63 3.66
CA ILE A 112 -23.53 0.55 2.83
C ILE A 112 -24.91 0.97 2.34
N GLU A 113 -25.07 1.02 1.01
CA GLU A 113 -26.33 1.36 0.35
C GLU A 113 -26.86 0.15 -0.40
N ARG A 114 -28.17 -0.08 -0.34
CA ARG A 114 -28.84 -1.19 -1.02
C ARG A 114 -29.89 -0.67 -1.98
N GLU A 115 -29.80 -1.12 -3.23
CA GLU A 115 -30.76 -0.87 -4.30
C GLU A 115 -31.25 -2.21 -4.86
N GLY A 116 -32.33 -2.74 -4.28
CA GLY A 116 -32.82 -4.09 -4.61
C GLY A 116 -31.78 -5.16 -4.25
N ASN A 117 -31.30 -5.89 -5.26
CA ASN A 117 -30.23 -6.89 -5.12
C ASN A 117 -28.82 -6.32 -5.34
N ARG A 118 -28.67 -5.01 -5.56
CA ARG A 118 -27.35 -4.36 -5.65
C ARG A 118 -26.98 -3.77 -4.30
N VAL A 119 -25.77 -4.07 -3.85
CA VAL A 119 -25.23 -3.53 -2.60
C VAL A 119 -23.94 -2.77 -2.90
N HIS A 120 -23.92 -1.49 -2.56
CA HIS A 120 -22.80 -0.59 -2.73
C HIS A 120 -22.16 -0.31 -1.37
N ILE A 121 -20.90 -0.71 -1.22
CA ILE A 121 -20.10 -0.46 -0.02
C ILE A 121 -19.16 0.68 -0.35
N PHE A 122 -19.37 1.82 0.29
CA PHE A 122 -18.48 2.97 0.23
C PHE A 122 -17.54 2.86 1.42
N GLY A 123 -16.29 2.48 1.15
CA GLY A 123 -15.32 2.19 2.19
C GLY A 123 -14.02 2.95 2.03
N THR A 124 -13.22 2.90 3.08
CA THR A 124 -11.89 3.51 3.15
C THR A 124 -10.86 2.47 3.50
N MET A 125 -9.63 2.74 3.06
CA MET A 125 -8.47 1.93 3.36
C MET A 125 -7.40 2.84 3.93
N ILE A 126 -6.94 2.49 5.11
CA ILE A 126 -5.78 3.09 5.76
C ILE A 126 -5.05 1.94 6.41
N ARG A 127 -3.71 1.99 6.49
CA ARG A 127 -2.86 0.92 7.03
C ARG A 127 -3.48 0.29 8.26
N SER A 128 -3.57 -1.04 8.19
CA SER A 128 -4.14 -1.95 9.19
C SER A 128 -5.68 -1.99 9.26
N HIS A 129 -6.41 -1.20 8.46
CA HIS A 129 -7.87 -1.15 8.52
C HIS A 129 -8.55 -1.00 7.16
N ILE A 130 -9.57 -1.83 6.92
CA ILE A 130 -10.55 -1.65 5.86
C ILE A 130 -11.88 -1.34 6.54
N VAL A 131 -12.46 -0.18 6.24
CA VAL A 131 -13.71 0.26 6.85
C VAL A 131 -14.82 0.29 5.78
N PRO A 132 -16.00 -0.30 6.03
CA PRO A 132 -16.40 -1.02 7.24
C PRO A 132 -15.66 -2.37 7.41
N GLU A 133 -15.55 -2.87 8.65
CA GLU A 133 -14.95 -4.18 8.97
C GLU A 133 -15.95 -5.34 8.87
N ILE A 134 -17.25 -5.05 8.87
CA ILE A 134 -18.31 -6.06 8.70
C ILE A 134 -19.27 -5.56 7.64
N VAL A 135 -19.47 -6.37 6.60
CA VAL A 135 -20.41 -6.13 5.50
C VAL A 135 -21.42 -7.27 5.45
N GLU A 136 -22.71 -6.94 5.49
CA GLU A 136 -23.77 -7.92 5.41
C GLU A 136 -24.55 -7.83 4.10
N VAL A 137 -24.64 -8.96 3.41
CA VAL A 137 -25.37 -9.09 2.15
C VAL A 137 -26.22 -10.36 2.16
N ASN A 138 -27.08 -10.50 1.16
CA ASN A 138 -27.85 -11.72 0.94
C ASN A 138 -27.23 -12.52 -0.20
N GLU A 139 -27.35 -13.83 -0.13
CA GLU A 139 -27.00 -14.73 -1.22
C GLU A 139 -27.75 -14.32 -2.50
N GLY A 140 -27.00 -14.06 -3.57
CA GLY A 140 -27.48 -13.56 -4.86
C GLY A 140 -27.38 -12.04 -5.04
N ASP A 141 -26.92 -11.29 -4.03
CA ASP A 141 -26.65 -9.85 -4.19
C ASP A 141 -25.47 -9.61 -5.14
N VAL A 142 -25.58 -8.57 -5.97
CA VAL A 142 -24.47 -8.00 -6.74
C VAL A 142 -23.79 -6.95 -5.86
N VAL A 143 -22.65 -7.32 -5.32
CA VAL A 143 -21.91 -6.55 -4.33
C VAL A 143 -20.83 -5.73 -5.03
N THR A 144 -20.77 -4.43 -4.76
CA THR A 144 -19.72 -3.54 -5.25
C THR A 144 -19.04 -2.84 -4.09
N PHE A 145 -17.75 -3.09 -3.92
CA PHE A 145 -16.89 -2.32 -3.02
C PHE A 145 -16.33 -1.12 -3.78
N HIS A 146 -16.63 0.07 -3.32
CA HIS A 146 -16.03 1.35 -3.71
C HIS A 146 -15.06 1.78 -2.61
N LEU A 147 -13.78 1.51 -2.82
CA LEU A 147 -12.76 1.74 -1.80
C LEU A 147 -11.88 2.93 -2.18
N THR A 148 -11.55 3.75 -1.18
CA THR A 148 -10.62 4.87 -1.32
C THR A 148 -9.42 4.65 -0.40
N ASN A 149 -8.21 4.63 -0.96
CA ASN A 149 -6.99 4.66 -0.18
C ASN A 149 -6.75 6.08 0.36
N LEU A 150 -6.73 6.22 1.69
CA LEU A 150 -6.54 7.49 2.39
C LEU A 150 -5.08 7.76 2.79
N GLU A 151 -4.15 6.88 2.45
CA GLU A 151 -2.73 7.06 2.71
C GLU A 151 -2.17 8.31 2.03
N ARG A 152 -1.27 8.99 2.75
CA ARG A 152 -0.55 10.18 2.27
C ARG A 152 0.93 9.92 2.02
N ALA A 153 1.48 8.84 2.58
CA ALA A 153 2.87 8.48 2.35
C ALA A 153 3.05 7.75 1.00
N GLU A 154 4.24 7.89 0.43
CA GLU A 154 4.66 7.22 -0.79
C GLU A 154 4.72 5.71 -0.57
N ASP A 155 4.27 4.96 -1.58
CA ASP A 155 4.33 3.49 -1.63
C ASP A 155 3.46 2.76 -0.59
N GLU A 156 2.53 3.48 0.06
CA GLU A 156 1.53 2.87 0.94
C GLU A 156 0.34 2.31 0.16
N THR A 157 0.65 1.35 -0.71
CA THR A 157 -0.31 0.68 -1.58
C THR A 157 -1.06 -0.40 -0.81
N HIS A 158 -2.38 -0.44 -0.98
CA HIS A 158 -3.21 -1.54 -0.49
C HIS A 158 -3.61 -2.46 -1.63
N GLY A 159 -3.78 -3.73 -1.30
CA GLY A 159 -4.53 -4.68 -2.12
C GLY A 159 -5.93 -4.87 -1.55
N PHE A 160 -6.85 -5.41 -2.34
CA PHE A 160 -8.14 -5.87 -1.82
C PHE A 160 -8.59 -7.12 -2.56
N THR A 161 -9.01 -8.12 -1.79
CA THR A 161 -9.67 -9.31 -2.31
C THR A 161 -10.77 -9.74 -1.35
N VAL A 162 -11.73 -10.50 -1.86
CA VAL A 162 -12.69 -11.24 -1.04
C VAL A 162 -12.38 -12.72 -1.21
N ASN A 163 -12.11 -13.41 -0.10
CA ASN A 163 -11.67 -14.79 -0.11
C ASN A 163 -12.64 -15.67 -0.94
N THR A 164 -12.07 -16.53 -1.79
CA THR A 164 -12.76 -17.46 -2.70
C THR A 164 -13.61 -16.85 -3.82
N TYR A 165 -13.72 -15.52 -3.93
CA TYR A 165 -14.46 -14.87 -5.03
C TYR A 165 -13.59 -14.50 -6.24
N GLY A 166 -12.26 -14.66 -6.14
CA GLY A 166 -11.35 -14.49 -7.27
C GLY A 166 -11.27 -13.06 -7.80
N ILE A 167 -11.69 -12.07 -7.00
CA ILE A 167 -11.55 -10.65 -7.31
C ILE A 167 -10.30 -10.08 -6.66
N HIS A 168 -9.63 -9.16 -7.34
CA HIS A 168 -8.43 -8.52 -6.83
C HIS A 168 -8.32 -7.10 -7.37
N GLY A 169 -7.89 -6.16 -6.52
CA GLY A 169 -7.63 -4.79 -6.91
C GLY A 169 -6.43 -4.22 -6.17
N SER A 170 -5.66 -3.39 -6.87
CA SER A 170 -4.62 -2.52 -6.29
C SER A 170 -5.19 -1.14 -6.01
N PHE A 171 -4.80 -0.57 -4.88
CA PHE A 171 -5.23 0.72 -4.35
C PHE A 171 -4.01 1.52 -3.92
N GLU A 172 -3.36 2.18 -4.87
CA GLU A 172 -2.22 3.08 -4.60
C GLU A 172 -2.66 4.31 -3.77
N PRO A 173 -1.74 5.00 -3.06
CA PRO A 173 -2.06 6.16 -2.24
C PRO A 173 -2.92 7.21 -2.96
N GLY A 174 -4.09 7.52 -2.40
CA GLY A 174 -5.06 8.47 -2.94
C GLY A 174 -6.04 7.91 -3.98
N LYS A 175 -5.91 6.67 -4.44
CA LYS A 175 -6.80 6.08 -5.44
C LYS A 175 -8.18 5.72 -4.89
N THR A 176 -9.21 5.96 -5.69
CA THR A 176 -10.52 5.32 -5.54
C THR A 176 -10.77 4.38 -6.72
N ALA A 177 -11.09 3.13 -6.41
CA ALA A 177 -11.47 2.13 -7.41
C ALA A 177 -12.64 1.28 -6.92
N SER A 178 -13.18 0.45 -7.79
CA SER A 178 -14.34 -0.38 -7.46
C SER A 178 -14.23 -1.79 -8.00
N LEU A 179 -14.67 -2.75 -7.19
CA LEU A 179 -14.75 -4.16 -7.54
C LEU A 179 -16.16 -4.67 -7.35
N THR A 180 -16.67 -5.35 -8.36
CA THR A 180 -18.02 -5.92 -8.35
C THR A 180 -17.96 -7.44 -8.49
N PHE A 181 -18.78 -8.14 -7.71
CA PHE A 181 -18.98 -9.58 -7.80
C PHE A 181 -20.40 -9.94 -7.37
N THR A 182 -20.80 -11.19 -7.61
CA THR A 182 -22.08 -11.73 -7.10
C THR A 182 -21.78 -12.57 -5.87
N ALA A 183 -22.44 -12.28 -4.75
CA ALA A 183 -22.35 -13.08 -3.51
C ALA A 183 -23.17 -14.37 -3.66
N ASP A 184 -22.67 -15.31 -4.45
CA ASP A 184 -23.40 -16.50 -4.91
C ASP A 184 -23.48 -17.63 -3.87
N ARG A 185 -22.74 -17.52 -2.77
CA ARG A 185 -22.66 -18.54 -1.70
C ARG A 185 -22.88 -17.91 -0.35
N SER A 186 -23.79 -18.47 0.44
CA SER A 186 -23.97 -18.08 1.84
C SER A 186 -22.77 -18.50 2.70
N GLY A 187 -22.42 -17.69 3.69
CA GLY A 187 -21.31 -17.98 4.59
C GLY A 187 -20.60 -16.73 5.10
N VAL A 188 -19.42 -16.94 5.67
CA VAL A 188 -18.53 -15.90 6.17
C VAL A 188 -17.30 -15.90 5.28
N PHE A 189 -17.04 -14.77 4.62
CA PHE A 189 -15.94 -14.62 3.68
C PHE A 189 -15.08 -13.43 4.12
N PRO A 190 -13.86 -13.66 4.63
CA PRO A 190 -12.95 -12.56 4.89
C PRO A 190 -12.63 -11.81 3.60
N TYR A 191 -12.65 -10.49 3.64
CA TYR A 191 -11.92 -9.66 2.70
C TYR A 191 -10.71 -9.07 3.40
N TYR A 192 -9.62 -8.91 2.66
CA TYR A 192 -8.36 -8.57 3.28
C TYR A 192 -7.45 -7.83 2.30
N CYS A 193 -6.48 -7.12 2.88
CA CYS A 193 -5.42 -6.50 2.11
C CYS A 193 -4.47 -7.58 1.58
N THR A 194 -4.11 -7.53 0.30
CA THR A 194 -3.13 -8.47 -0.28
C THR A 194 -1.73 -7.89 -0.43
N GLU A 195 -1.57 -6.59 -0.18
CA GLU A 195 -0.28 -5.92 -0.26
C GLU A 195 0.25 -5.63 1.12
N PHE A 196 1.54 -5.94 1.35
CA PHE A 196 2.19 -5.70 2.63
C PHE A 196 2.28 -4.19 2.89
N CYS A 197 1.25 -3.64 3.50
CA CYS A 197 1.07 -2.21 3.70
C CYS A 197 1.50 -1.76 5.09
N SER A 198 1.60 -2.66 6.07
CA SER A 198 2.00 -2.30 7.43
C SER A 198 2.50 -3.52 8.19
N ALA A 199 3.11 -3.29 9.36
CA ALA A 199 3.47 -4.36 10.28
C ALA A 199 2.25 -5.21 10.72
N LEU A 200 1.04 -4.63 10.68
CA LEU A 200 -0.23 -5.28 10.99
C LEU A 200 -1.04 -5.59 9.72
N HIS A 201 -0.35 -5.85 8.61
CA HIS A 201 -0.98 -6.16 7.33
C HIS A 201 -1.88 -7.41 7.40
N LEU A 202 -1.46 -8.42 8.17
CA LEU A 202 -2.24 -9.66 8.29
C LEU A 202 -3.57 -9.45 9.03
N GLU A 203 -3.62 -8.46 9.90
CA GLU A 203 -4.80 -8.02 10.65
C GLU A 203 -5.68 -7.05 9.84
N MET A 204 -5.22 -6.59 8.66
CA MET A 204 -5.99 -5.72 7.78
C MET A 204 -7.04 -6.52 7.00
N GLU A 205 -8.05 -6.97 7.72
CA GLU A 205 -9.18 -7.76 7.22
C GLU A 205 -10.53 -7.20 7.66
N GLY A 206 -11.57 -7.69 7.01
CA GLY A 206 -12.95 -7.54 7.44
C GLY A 206 -13.78 -8.72 6.95
N ILE A 207 -15.04 -8.76 7.35
CA ILE A 207 -15.91 -9.92 7.16
C ILE A 207 -17.07 -9.57 6.23
N LEU A 208 -17.16 -10.26 5.10
CA LEU A 208 -18.37 -10.33 4.30
C LEU A 208 -19.25 -11.48 4.81
N LEU A 209 -20.35 -11.14 5.47
CA LEU A 209 -21.39 -12.07 5.86
C LEU A 209 -22.45 -12.16 4.76
N VAL A 210 -22.52 -13.31 4.09
CA VAL A 210 -23.54 -13.60 3.07
C VAL A 210 -24.63 -14.45 3.70
N LYS A 211 -25.80 -13.83 3.94
CA LYS A 211 -26.96 -14.49 4.54
C LYS A 211 -27.58 -15.47 3.53
N PRO A 212 -27.90 -16.72 3.95
CA PRO A 212 -28.60 -17.65 3.07
C PRO A 212 -29.99 -17.13 2.72
N LYS A 213 -30.53 -17.60 1.59
CA LYS A 213 -31.90 -17.26 1.20
C LYS A 213 -32.88 -17.61 2.31
N ASN A 214 -33.81 -16.69 2.59
CA ASN A 214 -34.84 -16.82 3.63
C ASN A 214 -34.31 -16.90 5.08
N TYR A 215 -33.09 -16.42 5.36
CA TYR A 215 -32.58 -16.35 6.73
C TYR A 215 -33.50 -15.53 7.65
N LYS A 216 -33.96 -16.15 8.75
CA LYS A 216 -34.81 -15.53 9.80
C LYS A 216 -34.11 -15.43 11.15
N GLY A 217 -32.78 -15.51 11.18
CA GLY A 217 -32.03 -15.33 12.42
C GLY A 217 -32.08 -13.88 12.91
N PRO A 218 -31.59 -13.61 14.13
CA PRO A 218 -31.52 -12.25 14.64
C PRO A 218 -30.73 -11.39 13.64
N GLY A 219 -31.33 -10.30 13.17
CA GLY A 219 -30.57 -9.28 12.45
C GLY A 219 -29.39 -8.85 13.33
N VAL A 220 -28.19 -8.80 12.78
CA VAL A 220 -27.00 -8.41 13.53
C VAL A 220 -27.09 -6.90 13.81
N GLY A 221 -26.59 -6.51 14.98
CA GLY A 221 -26.75 -5.17 15.55
C GLY A 221 -27.03 -5.17 17.06
N LYS A 222 -27.26 -6.35 17.67
CA LYS A 222 -27.06 -6.47 19.12
C LYS A 222 -25.59 -6.75 19.36
N GLU A 223 -24.85 -5.73 19.81
CA GLU A 223 -23.56 -5.97 20.46
C GLU A 223 -23.70 -7.16 21.40
N VAL A 224 -22.77 -8.11 21.32
CA VAL A 224 -22.63 -9.11 22.37
C VAL A 224 -22.29 -8.32 23.63
N ALA A 225 -23.25 -8.25 24.56
CA ALA A 225 -23.03 -7.63 25.85
C ALA A 225 -21.97 -8.46 26.56
N LEU A 226 -20.77 -7.90 26.67
CA LEU A 226 -19.66 -8.53 27.39
C LEU A 226 -20.07 -8.77 28.84
N THR A 227 -19.65 -9.91 29.37
CA THR A 227 -19.75 -10.23 30.79
C THR A 227 -18.97 -9.22 31.64
N LYS A 228 -19.28 -9.13 32.94
CA LYS A 228 -18.54 -8.25 33.86
C LYS A 228 -17.06 -8.66 33.95
N GLU A 229 -16.79 -9.95 33.83
CA GLU A 229 -15.45 -10.54 33.82
C GLU A 229 -14.67 -10.13 32.56
N GLU A 230 -15.30 -10.17 31.38
CA GLU A 230 -14.68 -9.70 30.13
C GLU A 230 -14.40 -8.19 30.16
N LEU A 231 -15.35 -7.39 30.67
CA LEU A 231 -15.17 -5.94 30.87
C LEU A 231 -14.05 -5.61 31.87
N ALA A 232 -13.82 -6.46 32.87
CA ALA A 232 -12.73 -6.27 33.84
C ALA A 232 -11.34 -6.41 33.18
N GLY A 233 -11.21 -7.27 32.15
CA GLY A 233 -9.98 -7.42 31.38
C GLY A 233 -9.58 -6.16 30.60
N TYR A 234 -10.57 -5.44 30.05
CA TYR A 234 -10.32 -4.23 29.27
C TYR A 234 -9.66 -3.10 30.05
N LYS A 235 -9.88 -3.02 31.37
CA LYS A 235 -9.18 -2.03 32.20
C LYS A 235 -7.67 -2.25 32.16
N LYS A 236 -7.23 -3.50 32.33
CA LYS A 236 -5.81 -3.85 32.24
C LYS A 236 -5.26 -3.60 30.83
N ASN A 237 -6.00 -4.01 29.79
CA ASN A 237 -5.60 -3.76 28.40
C ASN A 237 -5.42 -2.25 28.13
N TYR A 238 -6.30 -1.41 28.66
CA TYR A 238 -6.19 0.05 28.57
C TYR A 238 -4.94 0.57 29.29
N GLU A 239 -4.71 0.15 30.53
CA GLU A 239 -3.52 0.55 31.31
C GLU A 239 -2.22 0.15 30.60
N ASP A 240 -2.14 -1.08 30.09
CA ASP A 240 -1.01 -1.58 29.31
C ASP A 240 -0.84 -0.77 28.01
N LYS A 241 -1.94 -0.45 27.31
CA LYS A 241 -1.92 0.36 26.08
C LYS A 241 -1.46 1.80 26.32
N VAL A 242 -1.86 2.42 27.43
CA VAL A 242 -1.39 3.76 27.81
C VAL A 242 0.12 3.78 28.01
N ALA A 243 0.71 2.72 28.58
CA ALA A 243 2.16 2.61 28.70
C ALA A 243 2.84 2.52 27.32
N VAL A 244 2.27 1.77 26.38
CA VAL A 244 2.75 1.67 24.99
C VAL A 244 2.64 3.01 24.25
N ILE A 245 1.54 3.74 24.43
CA ILE A 245 1.32 5.08 23.88
C ILE A 245 2.40 6.06 24.36
N ALA A 246 2.73 6.02 25.66
CA ALA A 246 3.78 6.86 26.23
C ALA A 246 5.16 6.53 25.63
N ALA A 247 5.52 5.25 25.58
CA ALA A 247 6.79 4.82 24.98
C ALA A 247 6.89 5.18 23.48
N THR A 248 5.79 5.05 22.73
CA THR A 248 5.75 5.44 21.31
C THR A 248 5.94 6.95 21.15
N GLN A 249 5.36 7.76 22.06
CA GLN A 249 5.58 9.21 22.06
C GLN A 249 7.04 9.57 22.30
N ASP A 250 7.75 8.87 23.18
CA ASP A 250 9.17 9.10 23.43
C ASP A 250 10.02 8.84 22.17
N ILE A 251 9.68 7.80 21.39
CA ILE A 251 10.34 7.53 20.10
C ILE A 251 10.09 8.68 19.13
N ILE A 252 8.84 9.12 18.97
CA ILE A 252 8.49 10.26 18.11
C ILE A 252 9.29 11.50 18.51
N ASN A 253 9.32 11.81 19.81
CA ASN A 253 10.06 12.97 20.33
C ASN A 253 11.55 12.87 20.02
N GLY A 254 12.16 11.68 20.18
CA GLY A 254 13.56 11.45 19.86
C GLY A 254 13.89 11.60 18.37
N VAL A 255 13.01 11.10 17.50
CA VAL A 255 13.15 11.26 16.03
C VAL A 255 13.02 12.73 15.62
N VAL A 256 12.02 13.43 16.14
CA VAL A 256 11.79 14.86 15.88
C VAL A 256 12.98 15.69 16.35
N GLN A 257 13.53 15.40 17.53
CA GLN A 257 14.71 16.09 18.04
C GLN A 257 15.90 15.88 17.10
N TRP A 258 16.18 14.63 16.72
CA TRP A 258 17.28 14.33 15.80
C TRP A 258 17.13 15.03 14.45
N LEU A 259 15.92 15.05 13.86
CA LEU A 259 15.65 15.73 12.60
C LEU A 259 15.94 17.24 12.71
N LYS A 260 15.48 17.88 13.79
CA LYS A 260 15.75 19.30 14.06
C LYS A 260 17.24 19.59 14.23
N ASP A 261 17.95 18.75 14.98
CA ASP A 261 19.40 18.89 15.21
C ASP A 261 20.23 18.77 13.92
N ASN A 262 19.66 18.15 12.88
CA ASN A 262 20.30 17.94 11.58
C ASN A 262 19.74 18.83 10.46
N ASN A 263 19.02 19.90 10.80
CA ASN A 263 18.48 20.90 9.86
C ASN A 263 17.68 20.27 8.69
N TYR A 264 16.77 19.35 9.01
CA TYR A 264 15.95 18.66 8.00
C TYR A 264 15.21 19.60 7.03
N GLN A 265 14.93 20.84 7.45
CA GLN A 265 14.27 21.86 6.63
C GLN A 265 15.08 22.25 5.38
N ASP A 266 16.39 22.04 5.38
CA ASP A 266 17.25 22.30 4.22
C ASP A 266 17.06 21.26 3.10
N TYR A 267 16.30 20.19 3.37
CA TYR A 267 16.07 19.06 2.46
C TYR A 267 14.57 18.99 2.13
N PRO A 268 14.12 19.56 1.00
CA PRO A 268 12.69 19.74 0.72
C PRO A 268 11.86 18.45 0.78
N TYR A 269 12.43 17.32 0.35
CA TYR A 269 11.75 16.02 0.41
C TYR A 269 11.58 15.53 1.84
N VAL A 270 12.63 15.64 2.66
CA VAL A 270 12.59 15.27 4.08
C VAL A 270 11.63 16.21 4.83
N ALA A 271 11.67 17.51 4.55
CA ALA A 271 10.76 18.49 5.14
C ALA A 271 9.29 18.16 4.86
N ALA A 272 8.96 17.77 3.63
CA ALA A 272 7.61 17.35 3.26
C ALA A 272 7.15 16.09 4.00
N LEU A 273 8.04 15.11 4.22
CA LEU A 273 7.73 13.92 5.03
C LEU A 273 7.47 14.28 6.49
N VAL A 274 8.26 15.19 7.06
CA VAL A 274 8.07 15.65 8.45
C VAL A 274 6.77 16.44 8.60
N GLU A 275 6.43 17.28 7.64
CA GLU A 275 5.14 17.98 7.60
C GLU A 275 3.97 16.99 7.55
N ASP A 276 4.03 15.98 6.67
CA ASP A 276 2.99 14.97 6.59
C ASP A 276 2.85 14.15 7.89
N ALA A 277 3.97 13.83 8.56
CA ALA A 277 3.95 13.15 9.86
C ALA A 277 3.21 13.98 10.92
N PHE A 278 3.47 15.30 10.97
CA PHE A 278 2.77 16.19 11.91
C PHE A 278 1.30 16.41 11.56
N ASP A 279 0.96 16.52 10.28
CA ASP A 279 -0.42 16.58 9.81
C ASP A 279 -1.22 15.35 10.27
N GLN A 280 -0.63 14.16 10.11
CA GLN A 280 -1.25 12.91 10.55
C GLN A 280 -1.43 12.86 12.08
N LEU A 281 -0.41 13.26 12.85
CA LEU A 281 -0.53 13.33 14.31
C LEU A 281 -1.58 14.35 14.76
N GLY A 282 -1.75 15.44 14.01
CA GLY A 282 -2.79 16.44 14.26
C GLY A 282 -4.21 15.87 14.21
N GLN A 283 -4.45 14.85 13.38
CA GLN A 283 -5.75 14.16 13.31
C GLN A 283 -6.03 13.27 14.54
N ALA A 284 -5.00 12.95 15.34
CA ALA A 284 -5.11 12.06 16.48
C ALA A 284 -5.80 12.69 17.70
N ALA A 285 -5.98 14.03 17.70
CA ALA A 285 -6.54 14.77 18.83
C ALA A 285 -7.92 14.23 19.29
N SER A 286 -8.81 13.95 18.34
CA SER A 286 -10.14 13.41 18.66
C SER A 286 -10.06 12.02 19.30
N SER A 287 -9.16 11.16 18.82
CA SER A 287 -8.95 9.83 19.39
C SER A 287 -8.37 9.89 20.79
N LYS A 288 -7.44 10.82 21.04
CA LYS A 288 -6.88 11.10 22.35
C LYS A 288 -7.96 11.48 23.36
N GLU A 289 -8.72 12.52 23.04
CA GLU A 289 -9.80 13.03 23.90
C GLU A 289 -10.82 11.94 24.24
N LYS A 290 -11.21 11.13 23.24
CA LYS A 290 -12.20 10.07 23.43
C LYS A 290 -11.70 8.96 24.36
N HIS A 291 -10.46 8.49 24.22
CA HIS A 291 -9.99 7.40 25.09
C HIS A 291 -9.88 7.85 26.55
N GLU A 292 -9.42 9.09 26.79
CA GLU A 292 -9.33 9.68 28.13
C GLU A 292 -10.74 9.89 28.74
N MET A 293 -11.68 10.40 27.95
CA MET A 293 -13.08 10.57 28.35
C MET A 293 -13.73 9.24 28.73
N TYR A 294 -13.64 8.20 27.89
CA TYR A 294 -14.23 6.90 28.19
C TYR A 294 -13.59 6.20 29.39
N ALA A 295 -12.28 6.39 29.60
CA ALA A 295 -11.60 5.90 30.80
C ALA A 295 -12.13 6.58 32.07
N ALA A 296 -12.35 7.90 32.03
CA ALA A 296 -12.93 8.65 33.14
C ALA A 296 -14.38 8.21 33.46
N GLU A 297 -15.14 7.80 32.45
CA GLU A 297 -16.49 7.24 32.60
C GLU A 297 -16.51 5.76 33.04
N GLY A 298 -15.35 5.11 33.16
CA GLY A 298 -15.24 3.69 33.48
C GLY A 298 -15.67 2.75 32.34
N LYS A 299 -15.81 3.28 31.11
CA LYS A 299 -16.15 2.51 29.89
C LYS A 299 -14.87 1.93 29.29
N TRP A 300 -14.26 0.98 29.98
CA TRP A 300 -12.92 0.47 29.67
C TRP A 300 -12.76 -0.12 28.28
N ARG A 301 -13.80 -0.77 27.72
CA ARG A 301 -13.77 -1.28 26.35
C ARG A 301 -13.60 -0.15 25.34
N ASP A 302 -14.47 0.87 25.42
CA ASP A 302 -14.43 2.00 24.49
C ASP A 302 -13.15 2.82 24.69
N ALA A 303 -12.71 2.99 25.95
CA ALA A 303 -11.43 3.61 26.27
C ALA A 303 -10.26 2.87 25.61
N PHE A 304 -10.21 1.54 25.70
CA PHE A 304 -9.18 0.74 25.05
C PHE A 304 -9.21 0.88 23.53
N LEU A 305 -10.38 0.77 22.90
CA LEU A 305 -10.51 0.88 21.44
C LEU A 305 -10.07 2.27 20.92
N TRP A 306 -10.45 3.34 21.61
CA TRP A 306 -10.00 4.69 21.24
C TRP A 306 -8.50 4.92 21.53
N ALA A 307 -7.94 4.27 22.56
CA ALA A 307 -6.51 4.30 22.84
C ALA A 307 -5.72 3.57 21.75
N GLU A 308 -6.20 2.41 21.26
CA GLU A 308 -5.64 1.74 20.08
C GLU A 308 -5.66 2.66 18.86
N GLN A 309 -6.79 3.33 18.60
CA GLN A 309 -6.88 4.26 17.48
C GLN A 309 -5.88 5.43 17.61
N TYR A 310 -5.70 5.99 18.81
CA TYR A 310 -4.71 7.04 19.06
C TYR A 310 -3.28 6.52 18.84
N TRP A 311 -2.98 5.33 19.35
CA TRP A 311 -1.70 4.67 19.16
C TRP A 311 -1.39 4.40 17.68
N GLN A 312 -2.36 4.01 16.87
CA GLN A 312 -2.18 3.83 15.42
C GLN A 312 -1.72 5.12 14.72
N TYR A 313 -2.25 6.29 15.12
CA TYR A 313 -1.76 7.57 14.59
C TYR A 313 -0.31 7.87 15.03
N GLN A 314 0.06 7.51 16.26
CA GLN A 314 1.44 7.64 16.72
C GLN A 314 2.38 6.72 15.94
N VAL A 315 2.00 5.46 15.70
CA VAL A 315 2.81 4.51 14.91
C VAL A 315 3.03 5.04 13.49
N LYS A 316 1.98 5.53 12.83
CA LYS A 316 2.09 6.13 11.49
C LYS A 316 3.02 7.35 11.48
N THR A 317 2.92 8.20 12.49
CA THR A 317 3.81 9.37 12.66
C THR A 317 5.26 8.94 12.88
N ALA A 318 5.50 7.95 13.74
CA ALA A 318 6.83 7.44 14.04
C ALA A 318 7.48 6.82 12.81
N ASP A 319 6.73 6.05 12.02
CA ASP A 319 7.19 5.41 10.79
C ASP A 319 7.64 6.43 9.74
N VAL A 320 6.80 7.43 9.43
CA VAL A 320 7.16 8.51 8.49
C VAL A 320 8.37 9.30 9.02
N GLY A 321 8.43 9.57 10.32
CA GLY A 321 9.56 10.25 10.95
C GLY A 321 10.86 9.45 10.86
N LEU A 322 10.81 8.12 11.04
CA LEU A 322 11.98 7.24 10.92
C LEU A 322 12.48 7.18 9.47
N ARG A 323 11.58 7.12 8.48
CA ARG A 323 11.94 7.20 7.06
C ARG A 323 12.56 8.55 6.70
N ALA A 324 12.02 9.65 7.22
CA ALA A 324 12.61 10.98 7.06
C ALA A 324 14.02 11.04 7.65
N LYS A 325 14.23 10.43 8.83
CA LYS A 325 15.53 10.34 9.48
C LYS A 325 16.54 9.53 8.66
N GLU A 326 16.12 8.39 8.10
CA GLU A 326 16.97 7.56 7.25
C GLU A 326 17.38 8.31 5.97
N LEU A 327 16.43 8.92 5.27
CA LEU A 327 16.71 9.71 4.06
C LEU A 327 17.65 10.89 4.34
N LEU A 328 17.44 11.60 5.45
CA LEU A 328 18.32 12.68 5.85
C LEU A 328 19.74 12.17 6.18
N THR A 329 19.85 10.98 6.79
CA THR A 329 21.15 10.36 7.06
C THR A 329 21.91 10.12 5.75
N ILE A 330 21.25 9.55 4.73
CA ILE A 330 21.83 9.32 3.41
C ILE A 330 22.27 10.63 2.75
N GLU A 331 21.43 11.67 2.81
CA GLU A 331 21.76 12.98 2.25
C GLU A 331 22.96 13.66 2.94
N ILE A 332 23.08 13.52 4.25
CA ILE A 332 24.22 14.03 5.02
C ILE A 332 25.50 13.25 4.67
N GLU A 333 25.41 11.94 4.51
CA GLU A 333 26.55 11.10 4.13
C GLU A 333 27.02 11.38 2.70
N ASN A 334 26.11 11.58 1.76
CA ASN A 334 26.44 11.90 0.37
C ASN A 334 27.10 13.29 0.19
N LYS A 335 26.96 14.19 1.17
CA LYS A 335 27.62 15.52 1.18
C LYS A 335 29.03 15.51 1.78
N LYS A 336 29.47 14.42 2.42
CA LYS A 336 30.81 14.27 3.00
C LYS A 336 31.82 13.73 1.98
#